data_AF-A0A3M1N5P0-F1
#
_entry.id   AF-A0A3M1N5P0-F1
#
_cell.length_a   1.000
_cell.length_b   1.000
_cell.length_c   1.000
_cell.angle_alpha   90.00
_cell.angle_beta   90.00
_cell.angle_gamma   90.00
#
_symmetry.space_group_name_H-M   'P 1'
#
loop_
_entity.id
_entity.type
_entity.pdbx_description
1 polymer ?
#
loop_
_entity_poly.entity_id
_entity_poly.type
_entity_poly.pdbx_seq_one_letter_code
_entity_poly.pdbx_strand_id
1 'polypeptide(L)'
;MPDPLDIWLKRLRDPETAVRRQAIRQIELIGDPRALGALAQLFALDPDLEIRKLAQSAGKSIYQAAERRLASEGALPPGDRRPNRV
;
A
#
# COMPACT_ATOMS: atom_id res chain seq x y z
N MET A 1 -16.72 -0.47 -14.70
CA MET A 1 -16.77 -0.33 -13.23
C MET A 1 -15.54 0.46 -12.81
N PRO A 2 -15.66 1.46 -11.91
CA PRO A 2 -14.50 2.18 -11.39
C PRO A 2 -13.56 1.24 -10.61
N ASP A 3 -12.26 1.53 -10.62
CA ASP A 3 -11.28 0.80 -9.81
C ASP A 3 -11.68 0.92 -8.32
N PRO A 4 -11.82 -0.18 -7.58
CA PRO A 4 -12.14 -0.14 -6.16
C PRO A 4 -11.20 0.76 -5.35
N LEU A 5 -9.93 0.85 -5.73
CA LEU A 5 -8.96 1.71 -5.06
C LEU A 5 -9.31 3.19 -5.23
N ASP A 6 -9.71 3.61 -6.45
CA ASP A 6 -10.05 5.01 -6.75
C ASP A 6 -11.23 5.51 -5.90
N ILE A 7 -12.19 4.64 -5.58
CA ILE A 7 -13.32 4.96 -4.73
C ILE A 7 -12.83 5.36 -3.33
N TRP A 8 -11.90 4.59 -2.76
CA TRP A 8 -11.41 4.83 -1.40
C TRP A 8 -10.40 5.97 -1.34
N LEU A 9 -9.59 6.16 -2.39
CA LEU A 9 -8.71 7.32 -2.49
C LEU A 9 -9.48 8.65 -2.45
N LYS A 10 -10.66 8.71 -3.06
CA LYS A 10 -11.53 9.90 -2.96
C LYS A 10 -12.02 10.15 -1.54
N ARG A 11 -12.40 9.10 -0.81
CA ARG A 11 -12.90 9.16 0.57
C ARG A 11 -11.85 9.55 1.61
N LEU A 12 -10.57 9.53 1.27
CA LEU A 12 -9.51 10.07 2.12
C LEU A 12 -9.62 11.58 2.37
N ARG A 13 -10.37 12.31 1.53
CA ARG A 13 -10.59 13.77 1.69
C ARG A 13 -11.92 14.11 2.36
N ASP A 14 -12.64 13.10 2.84
CA ASP A 14 -13.94 13.31 3.45
C ASP A 14 -13.81 14.15 4.73
N PRO A 15 -14.69 15.14 4.97
CA PRO A 15 -14.65 15.93 6.21
C PRO A 15 -14.84 15.07 7.46
N GLU A 16 -15.59 13.96 7.36
CA GLU A 16 -15.85 13.09 8.49
C GLU A 16 -14.68 12.14 8.74
N THR A 17 -14.09 12.24 9.94
CA THR A 17 -13.00 11.37 10.39
C THR A 17 -13.35 9.88 10.30
N ALA A 18 -14.61 9.50 10.56
CA ALA A 18 -15.06 8.12 10.44
C ALA A 18 -14.94 7.59 9.01
N VAL A 19 -15.28 8.40 8.01
CA VAL A 19 -15.16 8.05 6.59
C VAL A 19 -13.69 7.93 6.17
N ARG A 20 -12.83 8.86 6.58
CA ARG A 20 -11.38 8.76 6.30
C ARG A 20 -10.76 7.51 6.92
N ARG A 21 -11.14 7.19 8.16
CA ARG A 21 -10.71 5.97 8.85
C ARG A 21 -11.13 4.70 8.10
N GLN A 22 -12.39 4.65 7.65
CA GLN A 22 -12.89 3.53 6.84
C GLN A 22 -12.12 3.42 5.53
N ALA A 23 -11.86 4.54 4.86
CA ALA A 23 -11.10 4.56 3.61
C ALA A 23 -9.68 3.99 3.79
N ILE A 24 -8.96 4.37 4.84
CA ILE A 24 -7.63 3.81 5.12
C ILE A 24 -7.68 2.29 5.31
N ARG A 25 -8.65 1.78 6.08
CA ARG A 25 -8.81 0.33 6.30
C ARG A 25 -9.08 -0.44 5.01
N GLN A 26 -9.91 0.12 4.13
CA GLN A 26 -10.22 -0.51 2.85
C GLN A 26 -9.02 -0.48 1.90
N ILE A 27 -8.27 0.62 1.89
CA ILE A 27 -7.02 0.74 1.14
C ILE A 27 -5.98 -0.29 1.62
N GLU A 28 -5.83 -0.46 2.94
CA GLU A 28 -4.94 -1.47 3.52
C GLU A 28 -5.35 -2.89 3.10
N LEU A 29 -6.65 -3.20 3.12
CA LEU A 29 -7.18 -4.49 2.68
C LEU A 29 -6.93 -4.76 1.19
N ILE A 30 -7.03 -3.73 0.35
CA ILE A 30 -6.72 -3.83 -1.09
C ILE A 30 -5.23 -4.11 -1.28
N GLY A 31 -4.36 -3.54 -0.45
CA GLY A 31 -2.93 -3.87 -0.45
C GLY A 31 -2.16 -3.34 -1.66
N ASP A 32 -2.74 -2.40 -2.42
CA ASP A 32 -2.15 -1.88 -3.65
C ASP A 32 -1.13 -0.77 -3.37
N PRO A 33 0.14 -0.93 -3.80
CA PRO A 33 1.20 0.07 -3.60
C PRO A 33 0.90 1.45 -4.21
N ARG A 34 0.00 1.54 -5.20
CA ARG A 34 -0.45 2.83 -5.77
C ARG A 34 -1.03 3.77 -4.71
N ALA A 35 -1.50 3.25 -3.57
CA ALA A 35 -2.07 4.03 -2.48
C ALA A 35 -1.03 4.74 -1.59
N LEU A 36 0.25 4.32 -1.63
CA LEU A 36 1.27 4.78 -0.67
C LEU A 36 1.46 6.30 -0.69
N GLY A 37 1.40 6.93 -1.87
CA GLY A 37 1.51 8.39 -1.98
C GLY A 37 0.35 9.13 -1.29
N ALA A 38 -0.87 8.60 -1.36
CA ALA A 38 -2.03 9.20 -0.71
C ALA A 38 -2.00 9.01 0.81
N LEU A 39 -1.58 7.83 1.29
CA LEU A 39 -1.40 7.57 2.72
C LEU A 39 -0.28 8.43 3.32
N ALA A 40 0.80 8.67 2.58
CA ALA A 40 1.87 9.57 3.00
C ALA A 40 1.39 11.03 3.14
N GLN A 41 0.55 11.51 2.22
CA GLN A 41 -0.07 12.84 2.33
C GLN A 41 -0.97 12.94 3.56
N LEU A 42 -1.78 11.93 3.83
CA LEU A 42 -2.62 11.90 5.04
C LEU A 42 -1.77 11.92 6.31
N PHE A 43 -0.72 11.12 6.37
CA PHE A 43 0.22 11.13 7.48
C PHE A 43 0.83 12.51 7.73
N ALA A 44 1.16 13.25 6.66
CA ALA A 44 1.78 14.57 6.78
C ALA A 44 0.78 15.68 7.16
N LEU A 45 -0.46 15.61 6.64
CA LEU A 45 -1.35 16.77 6.59
C LEU A 45 -2.69 16.60 7.33
N ASP A 46 -3.11 15.38 7.69
CA ASP A 46 -4.40 15.20 8.34
C ASP A 46 -4.40 15.85 9.75
N PRO A 47 -5.41 16.67 10.08
CA PRO A 47 -5.48 17.31 11.39
C PRO A 47 -5.62 16.31 12.52
N ASP A 48 -6.25 15.15 12.27
CA ASP A 48 -6.51 14.13 13.27
C ASP A 48 -5.28 13.23 13.48
N LEU A 49 -4.76 13.21 14.71
CA LEU A 49 -3.58 12.42 15.08
C LEU A 49 -3.80 10.92 14.89
N GLU A 50 -5.00 10.41 15.14
CA GLU A 50 -5.31 8.99 14.97
C GLU A 50 -5.37 8.62 13.50
N ILE A 51 -5.84 9.52 12.64
CA ILE A 51 -5.79 9.32 11.18
C ILE A 51 -4.34 9.28 10.68
N ARG A 52 -3.47 10.17 11.17
CA ARG A 52 -2.04 10.14 10.81
C ARG A 52 -1.39 8.80 11.19
N LYS A 53 -1.60 8.33 12.42
CA LYS A 53 -1.06 7.03 12.89
C LYS A 53 -1.60 5.87 12.06
N LEU A 54 -2.90 5.89 11.74
CA LEU A 54 -3.53 4.85 10.94
C LEU A 54 -2.96 4.81 9.51
N ALA A 55 -2.77 5.98 8.89
CA ALA A 55 -2.17 6.09 7.56
C ALA A 55 -0.72 5.57 7.53
N GLN A 56 0.07 5.87 8.58
CA GLN A 56 1.42 5.33 8.72
C GLN A 56 1.42 3.80 8.84
N SER A 57 0.56 3.25 9.70
CA SER A 57 0.43 1.80 9.91
C SER A 57 0.05 1.08 8.61
N ALA A 58 -1.00 1.55 7.94
CA ALA A 58 -1.47 1.00 6.67
C ALA A 58 -0.39 1.10 5.58
N GLY A 59 0.28 2.24 5.46
CA GLY A 59 1.36 2.43 4.49
C GLY A 59 2.51 1.44 4.69
N LYS A 60 2.92 1.21 5.94
CA LYS A 60 3.95 0.21 6.27
C LYS A 60 3.51 -1.20 5.92
N SER A 61 2.26 -1.55 6.23
CA SER A 61 1.65 -2.85 5.91
C SER A 61 1.68 -3.14 4.41
N ILE A 62 1.20 -2.19 3.60
CA ILE A 62 1.18 -2.28 2.14
C ILE A 62 2.60 -2.41 1.57
N TYR A 63 3.52 -1.57 2.01
CA TYR A 63 4.91 -1.61 1.55
C TYR A 63 5.55 -2.97 1.82
N GLN A 64 5.41 -3.49 3.05
CA GLN A 64 5.98 -4.79 3.41
C GLN A 64 5.35 -5.94 2.62
N ALA A 65 4.04 -5.89 2.37
CA ALA A 65 3.36 -6.88 1.56
C ALA A 65 3.87 -6.86 0.11
N ALA A 66 4.09 -5.68 -0.46
CA ALA A 66 4.65 -5.50 -1.80
C ALA A 66 6.08 -6.06 -1.90
N GLU A 67 6.95 -5.71 -0.96
CA GLU A 67 8.33 -6.20 -0.90
C GLU A 67 8.40 -7.73 -0.80
N ARG A 68 7.55 -8.34 0.04
CA ARG A 68 7.48 -9.81 0.15
C ARG A 68 7.05 -10.47 -1.16
N ARG A 69 6.12 -9.84 -1.88
CA ARG A 69 5.64 -10.32 -3.18
C ARG A 69 6.77 -10.29 -4.21
N LEU A 70 7.47 -9.16 -4.30
CA LEU A 70 8.64 -9.00 -5.17
C LEU A 70 9.74 -10.01 -4.83
N ALA A 71 10.01 -10.22 -3.54
CA ALA A 71 10.98 -11.22 -3.10
C ALA A 71 10.57 -12.65 -3.47
N SER A 72 9.27 -12.98 -3.39
CA SER A 72 8.75 -14.30 -3.79
C SER A 72 8.74 -14.51 -5.31
N GLU A 73 8.53 -13.45 -6.09
CA GLU A 73 8.47 -13.49 -7.55
C GLU A 73 9.88 -13.43 -8.19
N GLY A 74 10.82 -12.76 -7.54
CA GLY A 74 12.24 -12.70 -7.93
C GLY A 74 13.07 -13.92 -7.51
N ALA A 75 12.51 -14.85 -6.73
CA ALA A 75 13.18 -16.07 -6.27
C ALA A 75 13.11 -17.25 -7.27
N LEU A 76 13.13 -16.97 -8.58
CA LEU A 76 13.46 -18.02 -9.56
C LEU A 76 14.97 -18.31 -9.44
N PRO A 77 15.40 -19.56 -9.19
CA PRO A 77 16.83 -19.85 -9.00
C PRO A 77 17.62 -19.46 -10.25
N PRO A 78 18.90 -19.05 -10.13
CA PRO A 78 19.76 -18.89 -11.28
C PRO A 78 19.84 -20.24 -12.00
N GLY A 79 19.07 -20.38 -13.08
CA GLY A 79 19.09 -21.55 -13.94
C GLY A 79 20.49 -21.79 -14.47
N ASP A 80 20.95 -23.02 -14.29
CA ASP A 80 21.98 -23.70 -15.07
C ASP A 80 23.06 -22.82 -15.70
N ARG A 81 24.03 -22.37 -14.88
CA ARG A 81 25.40 -22.22 -15.38
C ARG A 81 26.16 -23.52 -15.17
N ARG A 82 25.85 -24.53 -15.99
CA ARG A 82 26.87 -25.56 -16.27
C ARG A 82 27.96 -24.87 -17.10
N PRO A 83 29.22 -24.85 -16.64
CA PRO A 83 30.30 -24.37 -17.48
C PRO A 83 30.43 -25.34 -18.66
N ASN A 84 30.21 -24.84 -19.87
CA ASN A 84 30.52 -25.58 -21.07
C ASN A 84 32.04 -25.78 -21.08
N ARG A 85 32.49 -27.02 -20.84
CA ARG A 85 33.89 -27.40 -21.00
C ARG A 85 34.20 -27.34 -22.50
N VAL A 86 35.06 -26.40 -22.88
CA VAL A 86 35.83 -26.44 -24.13
C VAL A 86 37.29 -26.74 -23.79
#